data_AF-A0A847H2U7-F1
#
_entry.id   AF-A0A847H2U7-F1
#
_cell.length_a   1.000
_cell.length_b   1.000
_cell.length_c   1.000
_cell.angle_alpha   90.00
_cell.angle_beta   90.00
_cell.angle_gamma   90.00
#
_symmetry.space_group_name_H-M   'P 1'
#
loop_
_entity.id
_entity.type
_entity.pdbx_description
1 polymer ?
#
loop_
_entity_poly.entity_id
_entity_poly.type
_entity_poly.pdbx_seq_one_letter_code
_entity_poly.pdbx_strand_id
1 'polypeptide(L)'
;MGSLSVREKSRLEALLGMESGYVLQFSNASFERFIKDVCGIDIYKGKGYEEYVSKANKLRQIWSNESDVVVGNLINALMDKYIDCKKQTNEFHLHDEHDVNEMRIVADRLLENAIKLDIPMQKEVTLKTLQEDINNALSRNQPTLVLDRLHTFSTIFLRKICKQYEITVVDNKGKNLPLHSLAGMLKKHYEQNPVFDSEFVPLAIQNIIVLFDRFNTIRNEQSYAHDNTILCNIESEFVVRSMINIISFIDSIERYRKINSAPPASEGIEIENEDLPF
;
A
#
# COMPACT_ATOMS: atom_id res chain seq x y z
N MET A 1 -4.67 5.85 12.35
CA MET A 1 -4.60 5.68 13.81
C MET A 1 -4.08 4.30 14.10
N GLY A 2 -3.04 4.20 14.94
CA GLY A 2 -2.41 2.94 15.32
C GLY A 2 -3.35 2.07 16.16
N SER A 3 -3.59 0.83 15.74
CA SER A 3 -4.44 -0.15 16.42
C SER A 3 -3.77 -0.83 17.63
N LEU A 4 -2.99 -0.05 18.40
CA LEU A 4 -2.35 -0.51 19.63
C LEU A 4 -3.36 -0.64 20.77
N SER A 5 -3.38 -1.80 21.42
CA SER A 5 -4.16 -2.02 22.63
C SER A 5 -3.57 -1.26 23.83
N VAL A 6 -4.39 -0.99 24.85
CA VAL A 6 -3.94 -0.32 26.09
C VAL A 6 -2.77 -1.08 26.72
N ARG A 7 -2.83 -2.42 26.73
CA ARG A 7 -1.78 -3.28 27.29
C ARG A 7 -0.46 -3.14 26.53
N GLU A 8 -0.52 -3.05 25.21
CA GLU A 8 0.67 -2.87 24.36
C GLU A 8 1.31 -1.49 24.58
N LYS A 9 0.49 -0.44 24.68
CA LYS A 9 0.97 0.91 25.01
C LYS A 9 1.69 0.91 26.36
N SER A 10 1.11 0.32 27.40
CA SER A 10 1.75 0.24 28.72
C SER A 10 3.08 -0.51 28.70
N ARG A 11 3.17 -1.62 27.94
CA ARG A 11 4.43 -2.37 27.79
C ARG A 11 5.50 -1.57 27.07
N LEU A 12 5.14 -0.91 25.96
CA LEU A 12 6.06 -0.01 25.24
C LEU A 12 6.53 1.12 26.14
N GLU A 13 5.65 1.74 26.92
CA GLU A 13 6.01 2.81 27.84
C GLU A 13 7.00 2.36 28.92
N ALA A 14 6.82 1.15 29.46
CA ALA A 14 7.75 0.57 30.41
C ALA A 14 9.13 0.29 29.78
N LEU A 15 9.17 -0.40 28.64
CA LEU A 15 10.41 -0.72 27.93
C LEU A 15 11.19 0.52 27.50
N LEU A 16 10.49 1.54 27.05
CA LEU A 16 11.08 2.78 26.56
C LEU A 16 11.37 3.79 27.67
N GLY A 17 11.05 3.49 28.93
CA GLY A 17 11.32 4.36 30.08
C GLY A 17 10.54 5.69 30.01
N MET A 18 9.26 5.64 29.66
CA MET A 18 8.44 6.81 29.31
C MET A 18 7.74 7.50 30.48
N GLU A 19 7.81 6.96 31.69
CA GLU A 19 7.08 7.46 32.87
C GLU A 19 7.40 8.92 33.20
N SER A 20 8.66 9.34 33.04
CA SER A 20 9.14 10.70 33.34
C SER A 20 9.13 11.64 32.13
N GLY A 21 8.51 11.23 31.01
CA GLY A 21 8.46 12.03 29.78
C GLY A 21 9.67 11.84 28.83
N TYR A 22 10.63 11.00 29.21
CA TYR A 22 11.77 10.63 28.38
C TYR A 22 11.43 9.45 27.46
N VAL A 23 12.32 9.14 26.52
CA VAL A 23 12.21 7.95 25.64
C VAL A 23 13.64 7.46 25.46
N LEU A 24 13.95 6.30 26.05
CA LEU A 24 15.30 5.74 26.10
C LEU A 24 16.34 6.82 26.50
N GLN A 25 17.52 6.78 25.87
CA GLN A 25 18.59 7.77 26.05
C GLN A 25 18.59 8.84 24.96
N PHE A 26 17.44 9.12 24.32
CA PHE A 26 17.39 10.15 23.28
C PHE A 26 17.48 11.56 23.87
N SER A 27 18.26 12.43 23.23
CA SER A 27 18.11 13.88 23.35
C SER A 27 16.97 14.34 22.43
N ASN A 28 16.48 15.56 22.58
CA ASN A 28 15.41 16.06 21.69
C ASN A 28 15.89 16.08 20.23
N ALA A 29 17.13 16.46 19.97
CA ALA A 29 17.69 16.48 18.62
C ALA A 29 17.86 15.07 18.02
N SER A 30 18.34 14.10 18.79
CA SER A 30 18.48 12.73 18.28
C SER A 30 17.12 12.03 18.12
N PHE A 31 16.15 12.35 18.97
CA PHE A 31 14.77 11.88 18.82
C PHE A 31 14.11 12.45 17.56
N GLU A 32 14.20 13.76 17.33
CA GLU A 32 13.67 14.42 16.13
C GLU A 32 14.21 13.77 14.85
N ARG A 33 15.54 13.60 14.78
CA ARG A 33 16.19 12.96 13.64
C ARG A 33 15.73 11.52 13.47
N PHE A 34 15.69 10.74 14.55
CA PHE A 34 15.28 9.34 14.50
C PHE A 34 13.84 9.19 13.96
N ILE A 35 12.90 9.98 14.47
CA ILE A 35 11.51 9.95 14.00
C ILE A 35 11.42 10.40 12.53
N LYS A 36 12.17 11.42 12.13
CA LYS A 36 12.20 11.88 10.74
C LYS A 36 12.76 10.80 9.80
N ASP A 37 13.83 10.12 10.19
CA ASP A 37 14.48 9.10 9.37
C ASP A 37 13.61 7.84 9.23
N VAL A 38 12.91 7.43 10.30
CA VAL A 38 12.07 6.21 10.29
C VAL A 38 10.68 6.46 9.71
N CYS A 39 10.05 7.58 10.06
CA CYS A 39 8.64 7.85 9.75
C CYS A 39 8.42 8.95 8.72
N GLY A 40 9.45 9.74 8.38
CA GLY A 40 9.30 10.94 7.54
C GLY A 40 8.59 12.10 8.25
N ILE A 41 8.45 12.05 9.58
CA ILE A 41 7.68 13.02 10.37
C ILE A 41 8.61 14.05 11.02
N ASP A 42 8.29 15.33 10.88
CA ASP A 42 8.91 16.40 11.67
C ASP A 42 8.17 16.53 13.01
N ILE A 43 8.70 15.91 14.07
CA ILE A 43 7.96 15.68 15.33
C ILE A 43 7.81 16.93 16.23
N TYR A 44 8.50 18.03 15.89
CA TYR A 44 8.43 19.30 16.65
C TYR A 44 7.94 20.48 15.82
N LYS A 45 8.05 20.43 14.50
CA LYS A 45 7.63 21.52 13.59
C LYS A 45 6.62 21.06 12.54
N GLY A 46 6.39 19.75 12.43
CA GLY A 46 5.42 19.18 11.51
C GLY A 46 3.99 19.52 11.92
N LYS A 47 3.12 19.58 10.91
CA LYS A 47 1.70 19.87 11.07
C LYS A 47 1.04 18.79 11.95
N GLY A 48 0.31 19.21 12.99
CA GLY A 48 -0.29 18.31 13.98
C GLY A 48 0.64 17.91 15.13
N TYR A 49 1.89 18.40 15.12
CA TYR A 49 2.90 18.18 16.15
C TYR A 49 3.50 19.51 16.65
N GLU A 50 2.78 20.61 16.54
CA GLU A 50 3.28 21.94 16.93
C GLU A 50 3.32 22.14 18.46
N GLU A 51 2.52 21.37 19.20
CA GLU A 51 2.44 21.48 20.66
C GLU A 51 3.76 21.05 21.32
N TYR A 52 4.36 21.93 22.13
CA TYR A 52 5.59 21.59 22.84
C TYR A 52 5.30 20.69 24.06
N VAL A 53 5.53 19.39 23.89
CA VAL A 53 5.35 18.37 24.94
C VAL A 53 6.58 17.47 25.05
N SER A 54 6.62 16.65 26.10
CA SER A 54 7.70 15.68 26.35
C SER A 54 7.88 14.71 25.16
N LYS A 55 9.07 14.10 25.03
CA LYS A 55 9.32 13.08 23.99
C LYS A 55 8.35 11.92 24.10
N ALA A 56 8.02 11.51 25.32
CA ALA A 56 7.04 10.45 25.54
C ALA A 56 5.66 10.86 25.00
N ASN A 57 5.22 12.09 25.26
CA ASN A 57 3.94 12.59 24.74
C ASN A 57 3.96 12.75 23.21
N LYS A 58 5.08 13.15 22.62
CA LYS A 58 5.27 13.14 21.17
C LYS A 58 5.14 11.74 20.58
N LEU A 59 5.74 10.75 21.20
CA LEU A 59 5.62 9.36 20.76
C LEU A 59 4.17 8.84 20.87
N ARG A 60 3.44 9.22 21.94
CA ARG A 60 2.01 8.91 22.08
C ARG A 60 1.13 9.59 21.01
N GLN A 61 1.50 10.78 20.56
CA GLN A 61 0.83 11.45 19.44
C GLN A 61 0.98 10.64 18.15
N ILE A 62 2.17 10.10 17.87
CA ILE A 62 2.40 9.21 16.72
C ILE A 62 1.50 7.97 16.81
N TRP A 63 1.47 7.29 17.97
CA TRP A 63 0.63 6.11 18.16
C TRP A 63 -0.86 6.37 17.94
N SER A 64 -1.31 7.58 18.26
CA SER A 64 -2.73 7.97 18.11
C SER A 64 -3.06 8.41 16.69
N ASN A 65 -2.18 9.19 16.06
CA ASN A 65 -2.51 9.92 14.84
C ASN A 65 -2.11 9.17 13.57
N GLU A 66 -1.00 8.43 13.61
CA GLU A 66 -0.42 7.83 12.41
C GLU A 66 -1.05 6.47 12.06
N SER A 67 -0.71 5.93 10.89
CA SER A 67 -1.21 4.63 10.42
C SER A 67 -0.50 3.46 11.13
N ASP A 68 -1.13 2.28 11.09
CA ASP A 68 -0.52 1.04 11.62
C ASP A 68 0.85 0.75 10.99
N VAL A 69 1.07 1.13 9.72
CA VAL A 69 2.36 1.00 9.04
C VAL A 69 3.43 1.83 9.75
N VAL A 70 3.14 3.10 9.98
CA VAL A 70 4.08 4.02 10.66
C VAL A 70 4.39 3.52 12.05
N VAL A 71 3.34 3.16 12.80
CA VAL A 71 3.50 2.72 14.20
C VAL A 71 4.26 1.40 14.26
N GLY A 72 3.97 0.44 13.39
CA GLY A 72 4.69 -0.84 13.30
C GLY A 72 6.17 -0.66 12.94
N ASN A 73 6.47 0.12 11.90
CA ASN A 73 7.85 0.45 11.52
C ASN A 73 8.61 1.13 12.66
N LEU A 74 7.96 2.08 13.33
CA LEU A 74 8.54 2.80 14.46
C LEU A 74 8.82 1.88 15.65
N ILE A 75 7.91 0.96 15.98
CA ILE A 75 8.13 -0.02 17.06
C ILE A 75 9.35 -0.88 16.74
N ASN A 76 9.45 -1.41 15.51
CA ASN A 76 10.60 -2.21 15.10
C ASN A 76 11.93 -1.43 15.24
N ALA A 77 11.98 -0.20 14.74
CA ALA A 77 13.18 0.64 14.86
C ALA A 77 13.51 1.00 16.32
N LEU A 78 12.50 1.22 17.17
CA LEU A 78 12.69 1.48 18.59
C LEU A 78 13.20 0.24 19.33
N MET A 79 12.77 -0.96 18.95
CA MET A 79 13.27 -2.21 19.51
C MET A 79 14.75 -2.43 19.13
N ASP A 80 15.14 -2.16 17.88
CA ASP A 80 16.55 -2.17 17.48
C ASP A 80 17.36 -1.19 18.34
N LYS A 81 16.84 0.03 18.51
CA LYS A 81 17.50 1.03 19.33
C LYS A 81 17.60 0.65 20.80
N TYR A 82 16.58 0.00 21.35
CA TYR A 82 16.58 -0.51 22.73
C TYR A 82 17.70 -1.53 22.93
N ILE A 83 17.81 -2.50 22.01
CA ILE A 83 18.87 -3.52 22.03
C ILE A 83 20.24 -2.85 21.96
N ASP A 84 20.43 -1.90 21.06
CA ASP A 84 21.70 -1.18 20.92
C ASP A 84 22.11 -0.45 22.21
N CYS A 85 21.17 0.25 22.84
CA CYS A 85 21.42 0.94 24.11
C CYS A 85 21.81 -0.05 25.22
N LYS A 86 21.09 -1.18 25.34
CA LYS A 86 21.35 -2.19 26.38
C LYS A 86 22.64 -2.98 26.16
N LYS A 87 23.02 -3.23 24.91
CA LYS A 87 24.33 -3.81 24.56
C LYS A 87 25.48 -2.87 24.92
N GLN A 88 25.32 -1.56 24.71
CA GLN A 88 26.33 -0.56 25.08
C GLN A 88 26.56 -0.48 26.59
N THR A 89 25.52 -0.68 27.40
CA THR A 89 25.63 -0.68 28.87
C THR A 89 25.97 -2.06 29.46
N ASN A 90 26.08 -3.10 28.62
CA ASN A 90 26.29 -4.49 29.03
C ASN A 90 25.18 -5.03 29.97
N GLU A 91 23.94 -4.54 29.78
CA GLU A 91 22.75 -4.87 30.60
C GLU A 91 21.69 -5.62 29.79
N PHE A 92 22.06 -6.25 28.66
CA PHE A 92 21.10 -7.00 27.85
C PHE A 92 20.92 -8.41 28.42
N HIS A 93 19.72 -8.68 28.95
CA HIS A 93 19.38 -9.95 29.60
C HIS A 93 18.34 -10.75 28.79
N LEU A 94 18.15 -12.03 29.13
CA LEU A 94 17.16 -12.91 28.48
C LEU A 94 15.71 -12.37 28.54
N HIS A 95 15.37 -11.64 29.61
CA HIS A 95 14.05 -11.01 29.74
C HIS A 95 13.86 -9.88 28.71
N ASP A 96 14.93 -9.13 28.38
CA ASP A 96 14.89 -8.08 27.37
C ASP A 96 14.60 -8.66 25.98
N GLU A 97 15.17 -9.82 25.67
CA GLU A 97 14.93 -10.51 24.41
C GLU A 97 13.46 -10.95 24.27
N HIS A 98 12.86 -11.48 25.34
CA HIS A 98 11.45 -11.83 25.36
C HIS A 98 10.55 -10.62 25.10
N ASP A 99 10.77 -9.52 25.83
CA ASP A 99 9.94 -8.33 25.71
C ASP A 99 10.09 -7.64 24.34
N VAL A 100 11.31 -7.61 23.80
CA VAL A 100 11.57 -7.15 22.44
C VAL A 100 10.80 -8.00 21.43
N ASN A 101 10.85 -9.33 21.54
CA ASN A 101 10.15 -10.22 20.62
C ASN A 101 8.63 -10.05 20.70
N GLU A 102 8.06 -9.88 21.89
CA GLU A 102 6.66 -9.55 22.07
C GLU A 102 6.28 -8.25 21.34
N MET A 103 7.12 -7.21 21.43
CA MET A 103 6.85 -5.95 20.72
C MET A 103 7.05 -6.07 19.21
N ARG A 104 7.95 -6.94 18.74
CA ARG A 104 8.07 -7.26 17.31
C ARG A 104 6.83 -7.96 16.77
N ILE A 105 6.25 -8.91 17.51
CA ILE A 105 4.99 -9.56 17.13
C ILE A 105 3.87 -8.52 17.00
N VAL A 106 3.82 -7.54 17.92
CA VAL A 106 2.86 -6.42 17.82
C VAL A 106 3.13 -5.57 16.58
N ALA A 107 4.40 -5.24 16.30
CA ALA A 107 4.78 -4.49 15.11
C ALA A 107 4.38 -5.25 13.83
N ASP A 108 4.68 -6.54 13.74
CA ASP A 108 4.34 -7.39 12.61
C ASP A 108 2.82 -7.45 12.41
N ARG A 109 2.04 -7.61 13.48
CA ARG A 109 0.57 -7.55 13.43
C ARG A 109 0.08 -6.21 12.88
N LEU A 110 0.65 -5.08 13.31
CA LEU A 110 0.29 -3.76 12.78
C LEU A 110 0.64 -3.65 11.29
N LEU A 111 1.80 -4.17 10.89
CA LEU A 111 2.23 -4.21 9.49
C LEU A 111 1.41 -5.17 8.63
N GLU A 112 0.85 -6.24 9.21
CA GLU A 112 -0.06 -7.17 8.54
C GLU A 112 -1.49 -6.62 8.41
N ASN A 113 -1.95 -5.89 9.43
CA ASN A 113 -3.24 -5.18 9.41
C ASN A 113 -3.24 -3.95 8.51
N ALA A 114 -2.06 -3.41 8.17
CA ALA A 114 -1.93 -2.53 7.04
C ALA A 114 -2.35 -3.31 5.80
N ILE A 115 -3.57 -3.03 5.31
CA ILE A 115 -4.13 -3.60 4.08
C ILE A 115 -3.00 -3.90 3.11
N LYS A 116 -2.69 -5.19 2.89
CA LYS A 116 -1.80 -5.61 1.81
C LYS A 116 -2.47 -5.17 0.53
N LEU A 117 -2.04 -4.01 0.03
CA LEU A 117 -2.47 -3.48 -1.24
C LEU A 117 -1.84 -4.37 -2.31
N ASP A 118 -2.53 -5.45 -2.67
CA ASP A 118 -2.04 -6.39 -3.68
C ASP A 118 -2.17 -5.75 -5.06
N ILE A 119 -1.10 -5.04 -5.45
CA ILE A 119 -0.91 -4.60 -6.83
C ILE A 119 -0.87 -5.86 -7.70
N PRO A 120 -1.64 -5.94 -8.80
CA PRO A 120 -1.68 -7.13 -9.64
C PRO A 120 -0.29 -7.58 -10.11
N MET A 121 0.04 -8.86 -9.93
CA MET A 121 1.29 -9.43 -10.44
C MET A 121 1.36 -9.35 -11.96
N GLN A 122 2.41 -8.74 -12.47
CA GLN A 122 2.63 -8.61 -13.92
C GLN A 122 3.84 -9.43 -14.35
N LYS A 123 3.74 -10.06 -15.53
CA LYS A 123 4.85 -10.83 -16.12
C LYS A 123 5.89 -9.93 -16.81
N GLU A 124 5.46 -8.77 -17.31
CA GLU A 124 6.29 -7.83 -18.05
C GLU A 124 7.28 -7.11 -17.15
N VAL A 125 8.55 -7.03 -17.56
CA VAL A 125 9.65 -6.46 -16.79
C VAL A 125 9.33 -5.04 -16.32
N THR A 126 8.85 -4.16 -17.21
CA THR A 126 8.52 -2.76 -16.87
C THR A 126 7.47 -2.65 -15.77
N LEU A 127 6.42 -3.48 -15.81
CA LEU A 127 5.37 -3.46 -14.80
C LEU A 127 5.84 -4.04 -13.47
N LYS A 128 6.71 -5.06 -13.49
CA LYS A 128 7.34 -5.60 -12.28
C LYS A 128 8.21 -4.56 -11.59
N THR A 129 9.06 -3.86 -12.35
CA THR A 129 9.91 -2.80 -11.79
C THR A 129 9.07 -1.71 -11.14
N LEU A 130 8.00 -1.25 -11.80
CA LEU A 130 7.07 -0.27 -11.22
C LEU A 130 6.39 -0.80 -9.94
N GLN A 131 5.98 -2.07 -9.93
CA GLN A 131 5.36 -2.71 -8.77
C GLN A 131 6.33 -2.76 -7.58
N GLU A 132 7.57 -3.21 -7.79
CA GLU A 132 8.62 -3.22 -6.77
C GLU A 132 8.90 -1.81 -6.24
N ASP A 133 8.98 -0.83 -7.14
CA ASP A 133 9.17 0.57 -6.82
C ASP A 133 8.05 1.16 -5.96
N ILE A 134 6.80 0.79 -6.23
CA ILE A 134 5.63 1.20 -5.43
C ILE A 134 5.67 0.53 -4.07
N ASN A 135 5.89 -0.79 -4.02
CA ASN A 135 5.95 -1.54 -2.76
C ASN A 135 7.07 -1.04 -1.84
N ASN A 136 8.23 -0.69 -2.39
CA ASN A 136 9.36 -0.13 -1.65
C ASN A 136 9.05 1.27 -1.07
N ALA A 137 8.28 2.10 -1.77
CA ALA A 137 7.87 3.40 -1.26
C ALA A 137 6.76 3.27 -0.18
N LEU A 138 5.83 2.33 -0.37
CA LEU A 138 4.79 2.02 0.61
C LEU A 138 5.36 1.47 1.91
N SER A 139 6.35 0.57 1.85
CA SER A 139 7.00 0.01 3.05
C SER A 139 7.73 1.08 3.88
N ARG A 140 8.14 2.19 3.24
CA ARG A 140 8.76 3.35 3.88
C ARG A 140 7.75 4.45 4.27
N ASN A 141 6.44 4.20 4.15
CA ASN A 141 5.37 5.17 4.38
C ASN A 141 5.53 6.48 3.56
N GLN A 142 5.92 6.34 2.29
CA GLN A 142 6.09 7.47 1.36
C GLN A 142 5.09 7.41 0.20
N PRO A 143 3.77 7.53 0.46
CA PRO A 143 2.74 7.44 -0.58
C PRO A 143 2.80 8.61 -1.58
N THR A 144 3.37 9.76 -1.21
CA THR A 144 3.60 10.88 -2.13
C THR A 144 4.51 10.48 -3.30
N LEU A 145 5.49 9.59 -3.08
CA LEU A 145 6.38 9.05 -4.13
C LEU A 145 5.69 7.98 -4.99
N VAL A 146 4.56 7.44 -4.52
CA VAL A 146 3.83 6.38 -5.21
C VAL A 146 2.92 6.93 -6.32
N LEU A 147 2.36 8.14 -6.17
CA LEU A 147 1.34 8.69 -7.06
C LEU A 147 1.70 8.59 -8.56
N ASP A 148 2.87 9.08 -8.96
CA ASP A 148 3.31 9.06 -10.36
C ASP A 148 3.60 7.64 -10.88
N ARG A 149 4.26 6.82 -10.06
CA ARG A 149 4.60 5.42 -10.39
C ARG A 149 3.33 4.58 -10.54
N LEU A 150 2.37 4.77 -9.64
CA LEU A 150 1.07 4.09 -9.66
C LEU A 150 0.22 4.54 -10.84
N HIS A 151 0.25 5.83 -11.20
CA HIS A 151 -0.40 6.33 -12.41
C HIS A 151 0.18 5.69 -13.68
N THR A 152 1.51 5.64 -13.76
CA THR A 152 2.22 5.00 -14.88
C THR A 152 1.88 3.51 -14.97
N PHE A 153 1.94 2.80 -13.83
CA PHE A 153 1.54 1.39 -13.74
C PHE A 153 0.09 1.18 -14.23
N SER A 154 -0.84 1.99 -13.72
CA SER A 154 -2.26 1.94 -14.07
C SER A 154 -2.48 2.15 -15.57
N THR A 155 -1.77 3.10 -16.17
CA THR A 155 -1.89 3.42 -17.61
C THR A 155 -1.39 2.24 -18.46
N ILE A 156 -0.24 1.67 -18.11
CA ILE A 156 0.32 0.52 -18.84
C ILE A 156 -0.58 -0.71 -18.66
N PHE A 157 -1.06 -0.95 -17.44
CA PHE A 157 -1.95 -2.06 -17.10
C PHE A 157 -3.29 -1.99 -17.85
N LEU A 158 -4.02 -0.87 -17.79
CA LEU A 158 -5.29 -0.71 -18.52
C LEU A 158 -5.08 -0.82 -20.03
N ARG A 159 -3.98 -0.26 -20.55
CA ARG A 159 -3.68 -0.34 -21.98
C ARG A 159 -3.45 -1.78 -22.42
N LYS A 160 -2.74 -2.57 -21.61
CA LYS A 160 -2.53 -3.99 -21.88
C LYS A 160 -3.86 -4.75 -21.96
N ILE A 161 -4.78 -4.49 -21.04
CA ILE A 161 -6.12 -5.09 -21.08
C ILE A 161 -6.86 -4.67 -22.35
N CYS A 162 -6.88 -3.36 -22.67
CA CYS A 162 -7.54 -2.86 -23.88
C CYS A 162 -6.97 -3.52 -25.15
N LYS A 163 -5.65 -3.69 -25.25
CA LYS A 163 -5.00 -4.39 -26.37
C LYS A 163 -5.39 -5.87 -26.46
N GLN A 164 -5.63 -6.56 -25.34
CA GLN A 164 -6.09 -7.96 -25.34
C GLN A 164 -7.48 -8.11 -25.95
N TYR A 165 -8.32 -7.06 -25.86
CA TYR A 165 -9.64 -6.99 -26.45
C TYR A 165 -9.68 -6.23 -27.79
N GLU A 166 -8.51 -6.00 -28.41
CA GLU A 166 -8.38 -5.27 -29.68
C GLU A 166 -8.99 -3.85 -29.65
N ILE A 167 -9.11 -3.26 -28.46
CA ILE A 167 -9.60 -1.90 -28.27
C ILE A 167 -8.49 -0.91 -28.63
N THR A 168 -8.82 0.11 -29.43
CA THR A 168 -7.90 1.19 -29.79
C THR A 168 -7.43 1.97 -28.55
N VAL A 169 -6.12 2.13 -28.40
CA VAL A 169 -5.48 2.78 -27.24
C VAL A 169 -4.81 4.12 -27.56
N VAL A 170 -4.94 4.58 -28.80
CA VAL A 170 -4.44 5.86 -29.29
C VAL A 170 -5.59 6.68 -29.88
N ASP A 171 -5.47 8.01 -29.83
CA ASP A 171 -6.38 8.91 -30.50
C ASP A 171 -6.12 8.99 -32.02
N ASN A 172 -6.93 9.78 -32.72
CA ASN A 172 -6.82 9.98 -34.16
C ASN A 172 -5.49 10.61 -34.62
N LYS A 173 -4.69 11.13 -33.68
CA LYS A 173 -3.37 11.73 -33.92
C LYS A 173 -2.22 10.78 -33.52
N GLY A 174 -2.51 9.55 -33.16
CA GLY A 174 -1.54 8.55 -32.70
C GLY A 174 -1.03 8.79 -31.29
N LYS A 175 -1.65 9.70 -30.51
CA LYS A 175 -1.29 9.93 -29.11
C LYS A 175 -2.02 8.95 -28.22
N ASN A 176 -1.31 8.45 -27.21
CA ASN A 176 -1.87 7.55 -26.21
C ASN A 176 -3.07 8.15 -25.47
N LEU A 177 -4.13 7.34 -25.33
CA LEU A 177 -5.33 7.74 -24.59
C LEU A 177 -5.05 7.87 -23.08
N PRO A 178 -5.69 8.85 -22.40
CA PRO A 178 -5.60 9.01 -20.97
C PRO A 178 -6.38 7.92 -20.23
N LEU A 179 -6.12 7.83 -18.93
CA LEU A 179 -6.55 6.71 -18.09
C LEU A 179 -8.08 6.57 -17.97
N HIS A 180 -8.79 7.69 -17.80
CA HIS A 180 -10.25 7.70 -17.78
C HIS A 180 -10.86 7.23 -19.11
N SER A 181 -10.20 7.53 -20.23
CA SER A 181 -10.68 7.15 -21.57
C SER A 181 -10.51 5.63 -21.78
N LEU A 182 -9.37 5.07 -21.37
CA LEU A 182 -9.15 3.62 -21.37
C LEU A 182 -10.20 2.89 -20.53
N ALA A 183 -10.47 3.40 -19.31
CA ALA A 183 -11.49 2.84 -18.43
C ALA A 183 -12.91 2.93 -19.04
N GLY A 184 -13.24 4.03 -19.71
CA GLY A 184 -14.52 4.20 -20.40
C GLY A 184 -14.70 3.22 -21.57
N MET A 185 -13.63 2.95 -22.33
CA MET A 185 -13.67 1.95 -23.40
C MET A 185 -13.83 0.52 -22.84
N LEU A 186 -13.10 0.22 -21.76
CA LEU A 186 -13.19 -1.06 -21.07
C LEU A 186 -14.59 -1.29 -20.48
N LYS A 187 -15.22 -0.25 -19.91
CA LYS A 187 -16.60 -0.29 -19.43
C LYS A 187 -17.56 -0.72 -20.53
N LYS A 188 -17.50 -0.08 -21.71
CA LYS A 188 -18.36 -0.42 -22.85
C LYS A 188 -18.20 -1.88 -23.27
N HIS A 189 -16.96 -2.38 -23.28
CA HIS A 189 -16.68 -3.77 -23.56
C HIS A 189 -17.32 -4.71 -22.53
N TYR A 190 -17.27 -4.33 -21.25
CA TYR A 190 -17.89 -5.12 -20.18
C TYR A 190 -19.42 -5.10 -20.20
N GLU A 191 -20.03 -3.99 -20.61
CA GLU A 191 -21.49 -3.87 -20.75
C GLU A 191 -22.03 -4.73 -21.90
N GLN A 192 -21.25 -4.90 -22.97
CA GLN A 192 -21.62 -5.74 -24.12
C GLN A 192 -21.54 -7.24 -23.81
N ASN A 193 -20.73 -7.63 -22.83
CA ASN A 193 -20.54 -9.02 -22.41
C ASN A 193 -20.73 -9.10 -20.89
N PRO A 194 -21.95 -8.98 -20.38
CA PRO A 194 -22.18 -8.89 -18.94
C PRO A 194 -21.71 -10.16 -18.23
N VAL A 195 -20.88 -9.96 -17.20
CA VAL A 195 -20.29 -11.03 -16.36
C VAL A 195 -20.65 -10.81 -14.88
N PHE A 196 -21.45 -9.79 -14.58
CA PHE A 196 -21.75 -9.37 -13.20
C PHE A 196 -23.22 -9.57 -12.87
N ASP A 197 -23.47 -10.08 -11.68
CA ASP A 197 -24.82 -10.41 -11.19
C ASP A 197 -25.61 -9.19 -10.69
N SER A 198 -24.94 -8.06 -10.45
CA SER A 198 -25.58 -6.85 -9.90
C SER A 198 -25.30 -5.58 -10.70
N GLU A 199 -26.25 -4.65 -10.66
CA GLU A 199 -26.14 -3.31 -11.23
C GLU A 199 -25.08 -2.43 -10.55
N PHE A 200 -24.58 -2.86 -9.38
CA PHE A 200 -23.56 -2.14 -8.62
C PHE A 200 -22.24 -2.05 -9.40
N VAL A 201 -21.81 -3.11 -10.09
CA VAL A 201 -20.50 -3.14 -10.76
C VAL A 201 -20.43 -2.16 -11.93
N PRO A 202 -21.40 -2.12 -12.87
CA PRO A 202 -21.43 -1.09 -13.91
C PRO A 202 -21.41 0.35 -13.36
N LEU A 203 -22.14 0.62 -12.26
CA LEU A 203 -22.13 1.92 -11.59
C LEU A 203 -20.77 2.22 -10.94
N ALA A 204 -20.17 1.24 -10.28
CA ALA A 204 -18.84 1.37 -9.69
C ALA A 204 -17.79 1.69 -10.77
N ILE A 205 -17.84 1.02 -11.92
CA ILE A 205 -16.95 1.31 -13.06
C ILE A 205 -17.17 2.73 -13.59
N GLN A 206 -18.42 3.19 -13.66
CA GLN A 206 -18.71 4.58 -14.02
C GLN A 206 -18.05 5.58 -13.07
N ASN A 207 -18.09 5.32 -11.76
CA ASN A 207 -17.43 6.15 -10.75
C ASN A 207 -15.90 6.06 -10.83
N ILE A 208 -15.36 4.88 -11.13
CA ILE A 208 -13.93 4.66 -11.36
C ILE A 208 -13.38 5.55 -12.48
N ILE A 209 -14.14 5.77 -13.56
CA ILE A 209 -13.73 6.67 -14.66
C ILE A 209 -13.49 8.09 -14.13
N VAL A 210 -14.38 8.60 -13.28
CA VAL A 210 -14.25 9.93 -12.67
C VAL A 210 -13.04 9.99 -11.75
N LEU A 211 -12.80 8.94 -10.95
CA LEU A 211 -11.64 8.85 -10.08
C LEU A 211 -10.32 8.81 -10.87
N PHE A 212 -10.28 8.07 -11.98
CA PHE A 212 -9.11 8.05 -12.86
C PHE A 212 -8.84 9.41 -13.51
N ASP A 213 -9.87 10.19 -13.82
CA ASP A 213 -9.70 11.54 -14.34
C ASP A 213 -9.07 12.46 -13.27
N ARG A 214 -9.63 12.45 -12.05
CA ARG A 214 -9.06 13.20 -10.92
C ARG A 214 -7.64 12.74 -10.56
N PHE A 215 -7.36 11.44 -10.70
CA PHE A 215 -6.02 10.91 -10.48
C PHE A 215 -5.01 11.42 -11.51
N ASN A 216 -5.40 11.62 -12.78
CA ASN A 216 -4.55 12.29 -13.76
C ASN A 216 -4.18 13.71 -13.31
N THR A 217 -5.16 14.48 -12.80
CA THR A 217 -4.92 15.83 -12.27
C THR A 217 -3.96 15.81 -11.09
N ILE A 218 -4.21 14.95 -10.10
CA ILE A 218 -3.34 14.76 -8.92
C ILE A 218 -1.91 14.46 -9.36
N ARG A 219 -1.72 13.54 -10.30
CA ARG A 219 -0.40 13.20 -10.83
C ARG A 219 0.27 14.41 -11.48
N ASN A 220 -0.45 15.17 -12.31
CA ASN A 220 0.15 16.27 -13.07
C ASN A 220 0.44 17.51 -12.22
N GLU A 221 -0.39 17.81 -11.22
CA GLU A 221 -0.38 19.10 -10.52
C GLU A 221 0.02 19.01 -9.04
N GLN A 222 -0.04 17.82 -8.43
CA GLN A 222 0.12 17.65 -6.98
C GLN A 222 1.06 16.49 -6.59
N SER A 223 1.84 15.99 -7.56
CA SER A 223 2.84 14.94 -7.36
C SER A 223 4.23 15.36 -7.83
N TYR A 224 5.24 14.57 -7.49
CA TYR A 224 6.64 14.79 -7.89
C TYR A 224 6.92 14.59 -9.39
N ALA A 225 5.88 14.41 -10.22
CA ALA A 225 6.03 14.37 -11.69
C ALA A 225 6.61 15.67 -12.27
N HIS A 226 6.32 16.82 -11.63
CA HIS A 226 6.77 18.16 -12.01
C HIS A 226 7.08 18.98 -10.74
N ASP A 227 7.52 20.23 -10.92
CA ASP A 227 7.78 21.16 -9.81
C ASP A 227 6.47 21.69 -9.21
N ASN A 228 5.83 20.84 -8.41
CA ASN A 228 4.47 21.01 -7.90
C ASN A 228 4.43 21.21 -6.38
N THR A 229 3.33 21.82 -5.89
CA THR A 229 2.98 21.72 -4.48
C THR A 229 2.41 20.33 -4.19
N ILE A 230 3.10 19.55 -3.37
CA ILE A 230 2.80 18.13 -3.17
C ILE A 230 1.64 17.93 -2.18
N LEU A 231 0.78 16.96 -2.48
CA LEU A 231 -0.25 16.47 -1.57
C LEU A 231 0.31 16.09 -0.20
N CYS A 232 -0.46 16.31 0.86
CA CYS A 232 -0.07 15.86 2.19
C CYS A 232 -0.07 14.33 2.28
N ASN A 233 0.68 13.79 3.24
CA ASN A 233 0.87 12.34 3.36
C ASN A 233 -0.46 11.59 3.54
N ILE A 234 -1.36 12.08 4.41
CA ILE A 234 -2.67 11.49 4.68
C ILE A 234 -3.52 11.38 3.40
N GLU A 235 -3.60 12.46 2.62
CA GLU A 235 -4.39 12.48 1.39
C GLU A 235 -3.75 11.62 0.30
N SER A 236 -2.42 11.65 0.19
CA SER A 236 -1.68 10.78 -0.73
C SER A 236 -1.91 9.30 -0.42
N GLU A 237 -1.88 8.94 0.86
CA GLU A 237 -2.15 7.58 1.32
C GLU A 237 -3.56 7.13 0.91
N PHE A 238 -4.56 7.98 1.15
CA PHE A 238 -5.94 7.69 0.77
C PHE A 238 -6.08 7.47 -0.74
N VAL A 239 -5.53 8.38 -1.55
CA VAL A 239 -5.56 8.28 -3.02
C VAL A 239 -4.88 7.00 -3.48
N VAL A 240 -3.68 6.69 -2.98
CA VAL A 240 -2.93 5.49 -3.36
C VAL A 240 -3.70 4.22 -3.01
N ARG A 241 -4.27 4.13 -1.80
CA ARG A 241 -5.11 3.00 -1.38
C ARG A 241 -6.33 2.82 -2.27
N SER A 242 -7.06 3.91 -2.54
CA SER A 242 -8.22 3.87 -3.44
C SER A 242 -7.84 3.40 -4.83
N MET A 243 -6.74 3.91 -5.39
CA MET A 243 -6.30 3.57 -6.72
C MET A 243 -5.84 2.10 -6.83
N ILE A 244 -5.07 1.60 -5.85
CA ILE A 244 -4.67 0.19 -5.86
C ILE A 244 -5.90 -0.72 -5.77
N ASN A 245 -6.85 -0.44 -4.87
CA ASN A 245 -8.08 -1.24 -4.77
C ASN A 245 -8.87 -1.30 -6.09
N ILE A 246 -8.97 -0.17 -6.80
CA ILE A 246 -9.62 -0.10 -8.12
C ILE A 246 -8.89 -0.98 -9.14
N ILE A 247 -7.56 -0.89 -9.18
CA ILE A 247 -6.73 -1.66 -10.12
C ILE A 247 -6.83 -3.16 -9.83
N SER A 248 -6.77 -3.55 -8.56
CA SER A 248 -6.91 -4.95 -8.13
C SER A 248 -8.31 -5.49 -8.41
N PHE A 249 -9.35 -4.65 -8.31
CA PHE A 249 -10.70 -5.02 -8.71
C PHE A 249 -10.79 -5.28 -10.22
N ILE A 250 -10.24 -4.41 -11.06
CA ILE A 250 -10.18 -4.61 -12.52
C ILE A 250 -9.42 -5.89 -12.86
N ASP A 251 -8.27 -6.15 -12.22
CA ASP A 251 -7.52 -7.39 -12.44
C ASP A 251 -8.33 -8.64 -12.05
N SER A 252 -9.10 -8.57 -10.97
CA SER A 252 -9.95 -9.67 -10.52
C SER A 252 -11.06 -9.97 -11.52
N ILE A 253 -11.65 -8.95 -12.12
CA ILE A 253 -12.61 -9.09 -13.24
C ILE A 253 -11.95 -9.82 -14.41
N GLU A 254 -10.75 -9.39 -14.81
CA GLU A 254 -10.01 -9.96 -15.93
C GLU A 254 -9.63 -11.43 -15.70
N ARG A 255 -9.21 -11.77 -14.48
CA ARG A 255 -8.91 -13.16 -14.10
C ARG A 255 -10.17 -14.03 -14.12
N TYR A 256 -11.27 -13.55 -13.54
CA TYR A 256 -12.55 -14.27 -13.55
C TYR A 256 -13.03 -14.53 -14.98
N ARG A 257 -12.95 -13.52 -15.86
CA ARG A 257 -13.29 -13.69 -17.28
C ARG A 257 -12.44 -14.75 -17.96
N LYS A 258 -11.12 -14.72 -17.79
CA LYS A 258 -10.21 -15.71 -18.42
C LYS A 258 -10.53 -17.14 -18.01
N ILE A 259 -10.85 -17.36 -16.75
CA ILE A 259 -11.25 -18.68 -16.23
C ILE A 259 -12.56 -19.13 -16.90
N ASN A 260 -13.55 -18.25 -16.98
CA ASN A 260 -14.88 -18.59 -17.51
C ASN A 260 -15.00 -18.56 -19.04
N SER A 261 -14.02 -17.98 -19.74
CA SER A 261 -13.94 -18.00 -21.21
C SER A 261 -13.11 -19.17 -21.76
N ALA A 262 -12.42 -19.94 -20.91
CA ALA A 262 -11.69 -21.12 -21.33
C ALA A 262 -12.69 -22.25 -21.68
N PRO A 263 -12.56 -22.93 -22.83
CA PRO A 263 -13.41 -24.08 -23.13
C PRO A 263 -13.26 -25.12 -22.01
N PRO A 264 -14.33 -25.82 -21.61
CA PRO A 264 -14.20 -26.93 -20.67
C PRO A 264 -13.16 -27.90 -21.24
N ALA A 265 -12.18 -28.28 -20.42
CA ALA A 265 -11.23 -29.31 -20.79
C ALA A 265 -12.04 -30.52 -21.22
N SER A 266 -11.93 -30.89 -22.49
CA SER A 266 -12.51 -32.12 -23.01
C SER A 266 -11.83 -33.26 -22.28
N GLU A 267 -12.46 -33.78 -21.22
CA GLU A 267 -12.21 -35.13 -20.74
C GLU A 267 -12.66 -36.06 -21.87
N GLY A 268 -11.74 -36.31 -22.81
CA GLY A 268 -11.84 -37.44 -23.71
C GLY A 268 -11.74 -38.70 -22.87
N ILE A 269 -12.88 -39.21 -22.44
CA ILE A 269 -12.99 -40.61 -22.01
C ILE A 269 -12.86 -41.42 -23.30
N GLU A 270 -11.64 -41.80 -23.65
CA GLU A 270 -11.40 -42.93 -24.54
C GLU A 270 -11.94 -44.17 -23.81
N ILE A 271 -13.15 -44.60 -24.22
CA ILE A 271 -13.64 -45.93 -23.89
C ILE A 271 -12.83 -46.89 -24.77
N GLU A 272 -11.69 -47.37 -24.27
CA GLU A 272 -11.07 -48.59 -24.77
C GLU A 272 -12.05 -49.75 -24.53
N ASN A 273 -12.74 -50.15 -25.59
CA ASN A 273 -13.40 -51.44 -25.66
C ASN A 273 -12.31 -52.52 -25.72
N GLU A 274 -11.93 -53.06 -24.56
CA GLU A 274 -11.25 -54.36 -24.50
C GLU A 274 -12.27 -55.47 -24.76
N ASP A 275 -12.37 -55.88 -26.02
CA ASP A 275 -12.88 -57.19 -26.41
C ASP A 275 -11.97 -58.28 -25.81
N LEU A 276 -12.48 -59.01 -24.81
CA LEU A 276 -11.89 -60.26 -24.34
C LEU A 276 -12.43 -61.44 -25.16
N PRO A 277 -11.59 -62.42 -25.54
CA PRO A 277 -11.91 -63.43 -26.54
C PRO A 277 -12.71 -64.61 -25.98
N PHE A 278 -13.58 -65.16 -26.83
CA PHE A 278 -13.57 -66.57 -27.20
C PHE A 278 -13.66 -66.70 -28.72
#